data_AF-A0A452DSA7-F1
#
_entry.id   AF-A0A452DSA7-F1
#
_cell.length_a   1.000
_cell.length_b   1.000
_cell.length_c   1.000
_cell.angle_alpha   90.00
_cell.angle_beta   90.00
_cell.angle_gamma   90.00
#
_symmetry.space_group_name_H-M   'P 1'
#
loop_
_entity.id
_entity.type
_entity.pdbx_description
1 polymer ?
#
loop_
_entity_poly.entity_id
_entity_poly.type
_entity_poly.pdbx_seq_one_letter_code
_entity_poly.pdbx_strand_id
1 'polypeptide(L)'
;KTGPDSLASMWTTASQRAGQRDWLAWRPRRCGSSSAEATATKTEDEGFLRWFLLLIPVTAFGLGTWQVQRRKWKLQLIAELESRVMAEPIPLPADPMELKNLEYRPVKVRGHFDHSKELYMMPRTMVDPAREAREAGRLSSAAESGAYVVTPFYCTELGITILVNRGFVPRRKVNPDTRQKGQVEGEVDLVGMVRLTETRKPFVPENNPERNHWHYRDLEAMARLTGAEPIFIDADFKSTVPGGPVGGQTRVTLRNEHLQYIITWYGLSAATSYLWCRKFVSRTPGV
;
A
#
# COMPACT_ATOMS: atom_id res chain seq x y z
N LYS A 1 20.74 -30.91 -52.47
CA LYS A 1 21.44 -31.19 -53.75
C LYS A 1 20.38 -31.04 -54.82
N THR A 2 20.23 -29.90 -55.49
CA THR A 2 21.07 -29.22 -56.49
C THR A 2 20.07 -28.96 -57.62
N GLY A 3 19.92 -27.71 -58.05
CA GLY A 3 19.24 -27.38 -59.33
C GLY A 3 20.02 -27.95 -60.53
N PRO A 4 19.86 -27.44 -61.76
CA PRO A 4 19.72 -26.02 -62.08
C PRO A 4 18.77 -25.68 -63.26
N ASP A 5 18.46 -24.38 -63.40
CA ASP A 5 18.70 -23.47 -64.56
C ASP A 5 18.72 -24.09 -65.98
N SER A 6 18.35 -23.45 -67.10
CA SER A 6 18.22 -22.03 -67.45
C SER A 6 17.80 -21.92 -68.94
N LEU A 7 17.10 -20.83 -69.27
CA LEU A 7 17.26 -19.97 -70.46
C LEU A 7 16.89 -20.43 -71.90
N ALA A 8 16.24 -19.44 -72.56
CA ALA A 8 16.39 -19.01 -73.96
C ALA A 8 15.76 -19.93 -75.04
N SER A 9 15.14 -19.47 -76.12
CA SER A 9 14.94 -18.17 -76.77
C SER A 9 14.08 -18.43 -78.03
N MET A 10 13.32 -17.46 -78.54
CA MET A 10 12.86 -17.35 -79.95
C MET A 10 12.18 -15.97 -80.14
N TRP A 11 12.81 -14.94 -80.76
CA TRP A 11 12.97 -14.69 -82.21
C TRP A 11 11.59 -14.69 -82.94
N THR A 12 11.06 -13.74 -83.72
CA THR A 12 11.50 -12.48 -84.38
C THR A 12 10.29 -11.82 -85.07
N THR A 13 10.21 -10.48 -85.02
CA THR A 13 9.77 -9.44 -86.00
C THR A 13 8.69 -9.68 -87.11
N ALA A 14 7.75 -8.73 -87.24
CA ALA A 14 7.25 -8.14 -88.51
C ALA A 14 6.47 -6.83 -88.21
N SER A 15 7.05 -5.63 -88.40
CA SER A 15 7.07 -4.78 -89.61
C SER A 15 5.76 -4.04 -89.99
N GLN A 16 5.80 -2.71 -89.73
CA GLN A 16 5.33 -1.57 -90.53
C GLN A 16 3.91 -1.51 -91.13
N ARG A 17 3.18 -0.44 -90.76
CA ARG A 17 2.64 0.52 -91.74
C ARG A 17 2.40 1.90 -91.13
N ALA A 18 2.83 2.91 -91.87
CA ALA A 18 2.75 4.33 -91.58
C ALA A 18 1.31 4.87 -91.64
N GLY A 19 1.03 5.88 -90.81
CA GLY A 19 -0.20 6.65 -90.82
C GLY A 19 -0.01 7.93 -90.02
N GLN A 20 0.53 8.95 -90.69
CA GLN A 20 0.72 10.30 -90.16
C GLN A 20 -0.63 11.03 -90.12
N ARG A 21 -1.12 11.36 -88.93
CA ARG A 21 -2.10 12.43 -88.69
C ARG A 21 -1.77 13.10 -87.36
N ASP A 22 -1.21 14.29 -87.47
CA ASP A 22 -1.18 15.28 -86.40
C ASP A 22 -2.62 15.69 -86.02
N TRP A 23 -2.70 16.47 -84.94
CA TRP A 23 -3.82 17.25 -84.40
C TRP A 23 -4.43 16.72 -83.09
N LEU A 24 -4.33 17.60 -82.09
CA LEU A 24 -4.95 17.65 -80.76
C LEU A 24 -4.10 17.10 -79.60
N ALA A 25 -3.18 17.98 -79.18
CA ALA A 25 -2.51 17.97 -77.90
C ALA A 25 -3.50 17.81 -76.73
N TRP A 26 -3.46 16.66 -76.07
CA TRP A 26 -3.98 16.48 -74.72
C TRP A 26 -2.85 16.75 -73.74
N ARG A 27 -2.75 17.99 -73.25
CA ARG A 27 -1.94 18.30 -72.06
C ARG A 27 -2.76 17.87 -70.83
N PRO A 28 -2.25 17.03 -69.92
CA PRO A 28 -2.89 16.90 -68.62
C PRO A 28 -2.80 18.27 -67.95
N ARG A 29 -3.95 18.91 -67.73
CA ARG A 29 -4.04 20.04 -66.81
C ARG A 29 -3.52 19.54 -65.48
N ARG A 30 -2.33 19.99 -65.10
CA ARG A 30 -1.82 19.88 -63.74
C ARG A 30 -2.76 20.75 -62.90
N CYS A 31 -3.80 20.13 -62.34
CA CYS A 31 -4.72 20.79 -61.44
C CYS A 31 -3.96 21.08 -60.15
N GLY A 32 -3.35 22.27 -60.09
CA GLY A 32 -2.76 22.83 -58.89
C GLY A 32 -3.87 23.22 -57.93
N SER A 33 -4.38 22.27 -57.17
CA SER A 33 -5.27 22.54 -56.03
C SER A 33 -5.03 21.59 -54.86
N SER A 34 -3.79 21.09 -54.68
CA SER A 34 -3.45 20.20 -53.56
C SER A 34 -2.49 20.83 -52.56
N SER A 35 -1.74 21.87 -52.93
CA SER A 35 -0.75 22.47 -52.04
C SER A 35 -1.40 23.20 -50.87
N ALA A 36 -2.47 23.98 -51.11
CA ALA A 36 -3.12 24.82 -50.09
C ALA A 36 -3.94 24.00 -49.08
N GLU A 37 -4.71 23.01 -49.53
CA GLU A 37 -5.44 22.08 -48.64
C GLU A 37 -4.49 21.16 -47.87
N ALA A 38 -3.40 20.69 -48.48
CA ALA A 38 -2.38 19.89 -47.78
C ALA A 38 -1.54 20.71 -46.79
N THR A 39 -1.36 22.02 -47.02
CA THR A 39 -0.74 22.91 -46.02
C THR A 39 -1.71 23.28 -44.90
N ALA A 40 -2.99 23.52 -45.19
CA ALA A 40 -3.99 23.87 -44.17
C ALA A 40 -4.18 22.72 -43.16
N THR A 41 -4.41 21.50 -43.66
CA THR A 41 -4.52 20.29 -42.84
C THR A 41 -3.28 20.01 -42.00
N LYS A 42 -2.07 20.16 -42.57
CA LYS A 42 -0.81 20.02 -41.80
C LYS A 42 -0.66 21.04 -40.68
N THR A 43 -1.11 22.27 -40.87
CA THR A 43 -0.93 23.35 -39.89
C THR A 43 -1.89 23.18 -38.70
N GLU A 44 -3.12 22.73 -38.97
CA GLU A 44 -4.11 22.38 -37.95
C GLU A 44 -3.68 21.13 -37.14
N ASP A 45 -3.18 20.10 -37.82
CA ASP A 45 -2.67 18.88 -37.19
C ASP A 45 -1.43 19.13 -36.32
N GLU A 46 -0.51 20.01 -36.74
CA GLU A 46 0.64 20.39 -35.92
C GLU A 46 0.25 21.24 -34.70
N GLY A 47 -0.73 22.14 -34.85
CA GLY A 47 -1.30 22.90 -33.73
C GLY A 47 -1.97 21.99 -32.71
N PHE A 48 -2.82 21.06 -33.17
CA PHE A 48 -3.45 20.06 -32.32
C PHE A 48 -2.41 19.18 -31.61
N LEU A 49 -1.43 18.64 -32.35
CA LEU A 49 -0.38 17.79 -31.78
C LEU A 49 0.49 18.54 -30.77
N ARG A 50 0.76 19.84 -31.00
CA ARG A 50 1.48 20.70 -30.06
C ARG A 50 0.73 20.81 -28.73
N TRP A 51 -0.55 21.12 -28.74
CA TRP A 51 -1.35 21.23 -27.52
C TRP A 51 -1.59 19.87 -26.85
N PHE A 52 -1.83 18.83 -27.65
CA PHE A 52 -2.00 17.47 -27.15
C PHE A 52 -0.75 16.96 -26.41
N LEU A 53 0.45 17.18 -26.97
CA LEU A 53 1.69 16.78 -26.32
C LEU A 53 2.02 17.62 -25.08
N LEU A 54 1.51 18.85 -24.98
CA LEU A 54 1.68 19.69 -23.79
C LEU A 54 0.85 19.19 -22.61
N LEU A 55 -0.22 18.43 -22.85
CA LEU A 55 -1.05 17.86 -21.80
C LEU A 55 -0.26 16.90 -20.90
N ILE A 56 0.72 16.18 -21.45
CA ILE A 56 1.55 15.22 -20.71
C ILE A 56 2.36 15.91 -19.57
N PRO A 57 3.21 16.93 -19.84
CA PRO A 57 3.94 17.60 -18.78
C PRO A 57 3.04 18.33 -17.78
N VAL A 58 1.91 18.90 -18.24
CA VAL A 58 0.94 19.59 -17.38
C VAL A 58 0.26 18.63 -16.41
N THR A 59 -0.22 17.49 -16.90
CA THR A 59 -0.84 16.46 -16.06
C THR A 59 0.19 15.84 -15.11
N ALA A 60 1.41 15.55 -15.58
CA ALA A 60 2.49 15.06 -14.73
C ALA A 60 2.86 16.06 -13.62
N PHE A 61 2.89 17.36 -13.91
CA PHE A 61 3.12 18.40 -12.91
C PHE A 61 1.98 18.47 -11.87
N GLY A 62 0.73 18.39 -12.34
CA GLY A 62 -0.45 18.33 -11.46
C GLY A 62 -0.42 17.11 -10.53
N LEU A 63 -0.08 15.94 -11.05
CA LEU A 63 0.10 14.71 -10.27
C LEU A 63 1.26 14.83 -9.27
N GLY A 64 2.39 15.42 -9.67
CA GLY A 64 3.51 15.73 -8.77
C GLY A 64 3.08 16.64 -7.60
N THR A 65 2.33 17.69 -7.90
CA THR A 65 1.81 18.63 -6.90
C THR A 65 0.83 17.94 -5.94
N TRP A 66 -0.07 17.12 -6.47
CA TRP A 66 -0.99 16.32 -5.65
C TRP A 66 -0.25 15.36 -4.73
N GLN A 67 0.81 14.68 -5.21
CA GLN A 67 1.63 13.80 -4.38
C GLN A 67 2.34 14.54 -3.25
N VAL A 68 2.79 15.79 -3.48
CA VAL A 68 3.36 16.63 -2.41
C VAL A 68 2.31 16.94 -1.33
N GLN A 69 1.11 17.37 -1.73
CA GLN A 69 0.03 17.65 -0.80
C GLN A 69 -0.38 16.39 -0.02
N ARG A 70 -0.52 15.27 -0.72
CA ARG A 70 -0.85 13.97 -0.12
C ARG A 70 0.21 13.52 0.87
N ARG A 71 1.50 13.72 0.56
CA ARG A 71 2.61 13.44 1.47
C ARG A 71 2.53 14.31 2.73
N LYS A 72 2.28 15.61 2.60
CA LYS A 72 2.15 16.53 3.75
C LYS A 72 1.02 16.10 4.67
N TRP A 73 -0.16 15.84 4.12
CA TRP A 73 -1.31 15.34 4.87
C TRP A 73 -0.98 14.03 5.61
N LYS A 74 -0.33 13.09 4.93
CA LYS A 74 0.08 11.82 5.53
C LYS A 74 1.10 11.98 6.65
N LEU A 75 2.05 12.90 6.50
CA LEU A 75 3.03 13.20 7.55
C LEU A 75 2.35 13.81 8.78
N GLN A 76 1.34 14.66 8.59
CA GLN A 76 0.55 15.21 9.71
C GLN A 76 -0.21 14.11 10.46
N LEU A 77 -0.84 13.18 9.74
CA LEU A 77 -1.50 12.00 10.33
C LEU A 77 -0.53 11.13 11.14
N ILE A 78 0.67 10.89 10.59
CA ILE A 78 1.73 10.14 11.29
C ILE A 78 2.14 10.87 12.56
N ALA A 79 2.41 12.17 12.48
CA ALA A 79 2.83 12.97 13.63
C ALA A 79 1.75 13.01 14.73
N GLU A 80 0.47 13.12 14.36
CA GLU A 80 -0.63 13.04 15.31
C GLU A 80 -0.68 11.67 15.99
N LEU A 81 -0.58 10.58 15.22
CA LEU A 81 -0.59 9.22 15.75
C LEU A 81 0.62 8.96 16.67
N GLU A 82 1.81 9.37 16.26
CA GLU A 82 3.03 9.30 17.08
C GLU A 82 2.86 10.07 18.39
N SER A 83 2.26 11.27 18.37
CA SER A 83 2.01 12.05 19.58
C SER A 83 1.04 11.35 20.55
N ARG A 84 0.05 10.60 20.04
CA ARG A 84 -0.88 9.82 20.86
C ARG A 84 -0.19 8.63 21.52
N VAL A 85 0.64 7.92 20.75
CA VAL A 85 1.37 6.72 21.22
C VAL A 85 2.44 7.08 22.24
N MET A 86 3.12 8.20 22.06
CA MET A 86 4.22 8.66 22.94
C MET A 86 3.73 9.48 24.14
N ALA A 87 2.42 9.67 24.27
CA ALA A 87 1.87 10.43 25.40
C ALA A 87 2.04 9.68 26.73
N GLU A 88 1.94 10.41 27.82
CA GLU A 88 2.03 9.80 29.16
C GLU A 88 0.83 8.86 29.41
N PRO A 89 1.07 7.66 29.97
CA PRO A 89 -0.01 6.73 30.32
C PRO A 89 -0.95 7.34 31.35
N ILE A 90 -2.25 7.30 31.05
CA ILE A 90 -3.32 7.74 31.98
C ILE A 90 -3.98 6.53 32.64
N PRO A 91 -4.62 6.65 33.82
CA PRO A 91 -5.46 5.58 34.34
C PRO A 91 -6.57 5.25 33.34
N LEU A 92 -6.93 3.96 33.23
CA LEU A 92 -8.04 3.54 32.39
C LEU A 92 -9.35 4.19 32.90
N PRO A 93 -10.10 4.93 32.06
CA PRO A 93 -11.35 5.54 32.50
C PRO A 93 -12.42 4.48 32.76
N ALA A 94 -13.35 4.79 33.67
CA ALA A 94 -14.47 3.92 33.99
C ALA A 94 -15.57 3.94 32.92
N ASP A 95 -15.69 5.02 32.15
CA ASP A 95 -16.71 5.16 31.10
C ASP A 95 -16.24 4.54 29.76
N PRO A 96 -16.93 3.52 29.24
CA PRO A 96 -16.62 2.94 27.93
C PRO A 96 -16.72 3.93 26.76
N MET A 97 -17.49 5.01 26.88
CA MET A 97 -17.64 5.99 25.80
C MET A 97 -16.36 6.80 25.57
N GLU A 98 -15.58 7.05 26.62
CA GLU A 98 -14.30 7.74 26.56
C GLU A 98 -13.23 6.91 25.82
N LEU A 99 -13.32 5.58 25.88
CA LEU A 99 -12.35 4.67 25.25
C LEU A 99 -12.24 4.84 23.74
N LYS A 100 -13.33 5.26 23.06
CA LYS A 100 -13.31 5.52 21.61
C LYS A 100 -12.33 6.62 21.24
N ASN A 101 -12.16 7.62 22.11
CA ASN A 101 -11.23 8.73 21.90
C ASN A 101 -9.80 8.38 22.32
N LEU A 102 -9.61 7.27 23.02
CA LEU A 102 -8.32 6.81 23.54
C LEU A 102 -7.64 5.78 22.63
N GLU A 103 -8.17 5.47 21.43
CA GLU A 103 -7.46 4.57 20.52
C GLU A 103 -6.02 5.06 20.27
N TYR A 104 -5.04 4.18 20.45
CA TYR A 104 -3.60 4.46 20.41
C TYR A 104 -3.05 5.34 21.55
N ARG A 105 -3.82 5.61 22.61
CA ARG A 105 -3.28 6.16 23.85
C ARG A 105 -2.84 5.06 24.80
N PRO A 106 -1.69 5.22 25.47
CA PRO A 106 -1.31 4.33 26.55
C PRO A 106 -2.18 4.60 27.79
N VAL A 107 -2.57 3.52 28.43
CA VAL A 107 -3.30 3.51 29.70
C VAL A 107 -2.60 2.60 30.70
N LYS A 108 -2.75 2.90 31.98
CA LYS A 108 -2.25 2.10 33.09
C LYS A 108 -3.40 1.42 33.81
N VAL A 109 -3.23 0.15 34.11
CA VAL A 109 -4.15 -0.66 34.92
C VAL A 109 -3.37 -1.49 35.92
N ARG A 110 -3.99 -1.79 37.07
CA ARG A 110 -3.47 -2.69 38.09
C ARG A 110 -4.46 -3.80 38.36
N GLY A 111 -3.96 -5.02 38.53
CA GLY A 111 -4.83 -6.20 38.60
C GLY A 111 -4.12 -7.51 38.37
N HIS A 112 -4.86 -8.58 38.13
CA HIS A 112 -4.31 -9.91 37.87
C HIS A 112 -4.94 -10.57 36.65
N PHE A 113 -4.21 -11.49 36.03
CA PHE A 113 -4.69 -12.24 34.86
C PHE A 113 -5.55 -13.45 35.27
N ASP A 114 -6.58 -13.75 34.47
CA ASP A 114 -7.27 -15.04 34.49
C ASP A 114 -6.74 -15.91 33.34
N HIS A 115 -5.70 -16.69 33.64
CA HIS A 115 -5.03 -17.56 32.67
C HIS A 115 -5.89 -18.76 32.23
N SER A 116 -7.00 -19.05 32.91
CA SER A 116 -7.89 -20.15 32.52
C SER A 116 -8.72 -19.83 31.26
N LYS A 117 -8.83 -18.55 30.90
CA LYS A 117 -9.67 -18.03 29.82
C LYS A 117 -8.87 -17.33 28.72
N GLU A 118 -7.63 -17.74 28.49
CA GLU A 118 -6.84 -17.19 27.39
C GLU A 118 -7.51 -17.41 26.03
N LEU A 119 -7.42 -16.42 25.16
CA LEU A 119 -7.88 -16.44 23.78
C LEU A 119 -6.71 -16.31 22.80
N TYR A 120 -6.77 -17.02 21.68
CA TYR A 120 -5.66 -17.05 20.71
C TYR A 120 -6.04 -16.41 19.38
N MET A 121 -5.41 -15.26 19.09
CA MET A 121 -5.55 -14.61 17.79
C MET A 121 -4.47 -15.09 16.83
N MET A 122 -4.84 -15.78 15.75
CA MET A 122 -3.91 -16.42 14.82
C MET A 122 -4.48 -16.56 13.40
N PRO A 123 -3.61 -16.64 12.37
CA PRO A 123 -2.15 -16.52 12.44
C PRO A 123 -1.71 -15.07 12.64
N ARG A 124 -0.65 -14.87 13.45
CA ARG A 124 0.04 -13.59 13.62
C ARG A 124 1.53 -13.76 13.37
N THR A 125 2.19 -12.66 13.04
CA THR A 125 3.65 -12.60 12.88
C THR A 125 4.19 -11.66 13.93
N MET A 126 5.33 -12.01 14.51
CA MET A 126 6.00 -11.15 15.48
C MET A 126 6.36 -9.81 14.83
N VAL A 127 6.02 -8.74 15.52
CA VAL A 127 6.43 -7.38 15.18
C VAL A 127 7.72 -7.11 15.94
N ASP A 128 8.82 -7.03 15.21
CA ASP A 128 10.14 -6.66 15.74
C ASP A 128 10.79 -5.71 14.74
N PRO A 129 10.78 -4.39 15.02
CA PRO A 129 11.33 -3.38 14.11
C PRO A 129 12.82 -3.59 13.79
N ALA A 130 13.61 -4.07 14.76
CA ALA A 130 15.04 -4.31 14.57
C ALA A 130 15.28 -5.52 13.66
N ARG A 131 14.48 -6.57 13.82
CA ARG A 131 14.51 -7.74 12.93
C ARG A 131 13.98 -7.41 11.54
N GLU A 132 12.86 -6.70 11.43
CA GLU A 132 12.29 -6.26 10.15
C GLU A 132 13.31 -5.43 9.35
N ALA A 133 14.04 -4.53 9.99
CA ALA A 133 15.10 -3.74 9.35
C ALA A 133 16.31 -4.61 8.89
N ARG A 134 16.72 -5.60 9.69
CA ARG A 134 17.83 -6.52 9.34
C ARG A 134 17.48 -7.49 8.21
N GLU A 135 16.22 -7.90 8.13
CA GLU A 135 15.73 -8.85 7.12
C GLU A 135 15.17 -8.16 5.87
N ALA A 136 15.05 -6.83 5.87
CA ALA A 136 14.62 -6.05 4.72
C ALA A 136 15.51 -6.35 3.49
N GLY A 137 14.89 -6.80 2.40
CA GLY A 137 15.58 -7.12 1.14
C GLY A 137 16.09 -8.56 1.02
N ARG A 138 15.89 -9.43 2.02
CA ARG A 138 16.19 -10.87 1.89
C ARG A 138 15.03 -11.62 1.22
N LEU A 139 15.36 -12.45 0.23
CA LEU A 139 14.38 -13.27 -0.53
C LEU A 139 13.71 -14.37 0.31
N SER A 140 14.28 -14.72 1.47
CA SER A 140 13.79 -15.76 2.36
C SER A 140 13.72 -15.28 3.82
N SER A 141 12.78 -14.38 4.13
CA SER A 141 12.40 -14.13 5.52
C SER A 141 11.39 -15.21 5.95
N ALA A 142 11.85 -16.19 6.72
CA ALA A 142 10.97 -17.12 7.41
C ALA A 142 10.33 -16.39 8.59
N ALA A 143 9.35 -15.54 8.30
CA ALA A 143 8.54 -14.89 9.30
C ALA A 143 7.80 -15.98 10.10
N GLU A 144 8.22 -16.19 11.34
CA GLU A 144 7.63 -17.23 12.18
C GLU A 144 6.17 -16.89 12.47
N SER A 145 5.27 -17.76 12.04
CA SER A 145 3.85 -17.64 12.36
C SER A 145 3.61 -18.09 13.80
N GLY A 146 2.74 -17.37 14.48
CA GLY A 146 2.35 -17.61 15.85
C GLY A 146 0.96 -17.06 16.15
N ALA A 147 0.75 -16.71 17.41
CA ALA A 147 -0.51 -16.17 17.89
C ALA A 147 -0.26 -14.95 18.78
N TYR A 148 -1.25 -14.07 18.87
CA TYR A 148 -1.37 -13.18 20.02
C TYR A 148 -2.16 -13.88 21.12
N VAL A 149 -1.68 -13.75 22.36
CA VAL A 149 -2.34 -14.29 23.54
C VAL A 149 -3.12 -13.16 24.20
N VAL A 150 -4.44 -13.24 24.10
CA VAL A 150 -5.35 -12.33 24.79
C VAL A 150 -5.78 -13.01 26.08
N THR A 151 -5.69 -12.32 27.21
CA THR A 151 -6.02 -12.87 28.52
C THR A 151 -6.92 -11.90 29.25
N PRO A 152 -8.04 -12.36 29.84
CA PRO A 152 -8.84 -11.52 30.71
C PRO A 152 -8.02 -11.04 31.91
N PHE A 153 -8.20 -9.79 32.29
CA PHE A 153 -7.46 -9.13 33.35
C PHE A 153 -8.44 -8.42 34.28
N TYR A 154 -8.48 -8.84 35.54
CA TYR A 154 -9.33 -8.22 36.54
C TYR A 154 -8.64 -6.96 37.07
N CYS A 155 -9.20 -5.79 36.78
CA CYS A 155 -8.71 -4.50 37.25
C CYS A 155 -9.18 -4.24 38.68
N THR A 156 -8.27 -4.32 39.66
CA THR A 156 -8.59 -4.16 41.09
C THR A 156 -9.23 -2.81 41.40
N GLU A 157 -8.73 -1.73 40.79
CA GLU A 157 -9.19 -0.36 41.06
C GLU A 157 -10.58 -0.05 40.48
N LEU A 158 -10.92 -0.68 39.34
CA LEU A 158 -12.19 -0.45 38.64
C LEU A 158 -13.25 -1.52 38.96
N GLY A 159 -12.86 -2.67 39.51
CA GLY A 159 -13.75 -3.79 39.81
C GLY A 159 -14.31 -4.49 38.57
N ILE A 160 -13.69 -4.30 37.40
CA ILE A 160 -14.12 -4.88 36.13
C ILE A 160 -13.03 -5.78 35.54
N THR A 161 -13.43 -6.73 34.69
CA THR A 161 -12.48 -7.54 33.91
C THR A 161 -12.38 -6.98 32.50
N ILE A 162 -11.18 -6.77 31.98
CA ILE A 162 -10.93 -6.31 30.61
C ILE A 162 -10.16 -7.36 29.81
N LEU A 163 -10.05 -7.18 28.49
CA LEU A 163 -9.23 -8.02 27.62
C LEU A 163 -7.83 -7.40 27.45
N VAL A 164 -6.79 -8.18 27.72
CA VAL A 164 -5.40 -7.73 27.52
C VAL A 164 -4.73 -8.63 26.50
N ASN A 165 -4.30 -8.07 25.37
CA ASN A 165 -3.34 -8.75 24.51
C ASN A 165 -1.95 -8.64 25.10
N ARG A 166 -1.46 -9.76 25.64
CA ARG A 166 -0.14 -9.88 26.26
C ARG A 166 0.98 -9.93 25.22
N GLY A 167 0.63 -10.16 23.95
CA GLY A 167 1.55 -10.10 22.83
C GLY A 167 1.78 -11.45 22.15
N PHE A 168 2.89 -11.55 21.43
CA PHE A 168 3.17 -12.63 20.50
C PHE A 168 3.80 -13.86 21.15
N VAL A 169 3.33 -15.04 20.75
CA VAL A 169 4.00 -16.32 20.98
C VAL A 169 4.18 -17.08 19.67
N PRO A 170 5.33 -17.73 19.44
CA PRO A 170 5.49 -18.68 18.34
C PRO A 170 4.44 -19.79 18.38
N ARG A 171 4.11 -20.38 17.23
CA ARG A 171 3.10 -21.46 17.14
C ARG A 171 3.35 -22.62 18.11
N ARG A 172 4.63 -22.96 18.37
CA ARG A 172 5.03 -24.02 19.31
C ARG A 172 4.77 -23.67 20.78
N LYS A 173 4.55 -22.40 21.09
CA LYS A 173 4.34 -21.86 22.44
C LYS A 173 2.91 -21.34 22.69
N VAL A 174 1.97 -21.66 21.80
CA VAL A 174 0.55 -21.30 22.00
C VAL A 174 -0.01 -22.00 23.24
N ASN A 175 0.31 -23.28 23.44
CA ASN A 175 -0.10 -24.03 24.63
C ASN A 175 0.53 -23.40 25.90
N PRO A 176 -0.29 -22.97 26.90
CA PRO A 176 0.16 -22.49 28.21
C PRO A 176 1.23 -23.34 28.89
N ASP A 177 1.12 -24.67 28.83
CA ASP A 177 2.00 -25.61 29.52
C ASP A 177 3.45 -25.51 29.04
N THR A 178 3.64 -25.07 27.81
CA THR A 178 4.96 -24.89 27.19
C THR A 178 5.61 -23.54 27.53
N ARG A 179 4.90 -22.67 28.26
CA ARG A 179 5.32 -21.31 28.62
C ARG A 179 4.89 -20.89 30.03
N GLN A 180 5.06 -21.78 31.01
CA GLN A 180 4.69 -21.55 32.42
C GLN A 180 5.28 -20.27 33.01
N LYS A 181 6.52 -19.91 32.65
CA LYS A 181 7.14 -18.64 33.08
C LYS A 181 6.38 -17.39 32.61
N GLY A 182 5.60 -17.54 31.54
CA GLY A 182 4.70 -16.52 31.03
C GLY A 182 3.33 -16.54 31.67
N GLN A 183 3.02 -17.40 32.64
CA GLN A 183 1.76 -17.36 33.39
C GLN A 183 2.02 -16.61 34.70
N VAL A 184 1.83 -15.30 34.65
CA VAL A 184 2.19 -14.41 35.75
C VAL A 184 1.08 -14.44 36.79
N GLU A 185 1.40 -14.97 37.96
CA GLU A 185 0.46 -15.03 39.08
C GLU A 185 0.52 -13.76 39.92
N GLY A 186 -0.61 -13.39 40.53
CA GLY A 186 -0.71 -12.24 41.43
C GLY A 186 -1.00 -10.91 40.72
N GLU A 187 -0.94 -9.84 41.51
CA GLU A 187 -1.25 -8.49 41.08
C GLU A 187 -0.05 -7.83 40.39
N VAL A 188 -0.29 -7.19 39.24
CA VAL A 188 0.71 -6.53 38.41
C VAL A 188 0.24 -5.15 37.97
N ASP A 189 1.19 -4.23 37.83
CA ASP A 189 1.00 -2.97 37.12
C ASP A 189 1.26 -3.19 35.63
N LEU A 190 0.28 -2.87 34.80
CA LEU A 190 0.34 -3.06 33.36
C LEU A 190 0.12 -1.73 32.65
N VAL A 191 0.98 -1.45 31.67
CA VAL A 191 0.76 -0.36 30.70
C VAL A 191 0.43 -0.99 29.36
N GLY A 192 -0.63 -0.53 28.73
CA GLY A 192 -1.04 -1.01 27.42
C GLY A 192 -1.67 0.09 26.58
N MET A 193 -1.72 -0.13 25.27
CA MET A 193 -2.38 0.77 24.34
C MET A 193 -3.83 0.37 24.12
N VAL A 194 -4.75 1.31 24.25
CA VAL A 194 -6.17 1.06 23.94
C VAL A 194 -6.31 0.79 22.45
N ARG A 195 -7.03 -0.29 22.12
CA ARG A 195 -7.37 -0.66 20.74
C ARG A 195 -8.84 -1.03 20.65
N LEU A 196 -9.49 -0.55 19.59
CA LEU A 196 -10.92 -0.79 19.37
C LEU A 196 -11.16 -2.09 18.60
N THR A 197 -12.42 -2.54 18.61
CA THR A 197 -12.88 -3.69 17.84
C THR A 197 -12.54 -3.54 16.36
N GLU A 198 -12.11 -4.62 15.72
CA GLU A 198 -11.72 -4.62 14.31
C GLU A 198 -12.92 -4.97 13.44
N THR A 199 -13.15 -4.16 12.40
CA THR A 199 -14.07 -4.56 11.33
C THR A 199 -13.43 -5.67 10.50
N ARG A 200 -14.13 -6.80 10.37
CA ARG A 200 -13.69 -7.92 9.53
C ARG A 200 -13.50 -7.45 8.09
N LYS A 201 -12.31 -7.69 7.54
CA LYS A 201 -11.99 -7.39 6.14
C LYS A 201 -12.51 -8.49 5.20
N PRO A 202 -12.81 -8.17 3.93
CA PRO A 202 -13.05 -9.19 2.91
C PRO A 202 -11.90 -10.21 2.87
N PHE A 203 -12.22 -11.49 2.68
CA PHE A 203 -11.27 -12.61 2.65
C PHE A 203 -10.59 -13.01 3.97
N VAL A 204 -10.94 -12.35 5.09
CA VAL A 204 -10.58 -12.87 6.42
C VAL A 204 -11.63 -13.90 6.83
N PRO A 205 -11.27 -15.12 7.25
CA PRO A 205 -12.23 -16.10 7.76
C PRO A 205 -12.96 -15.59 9.02
N GLU A 206 -14.11 -16.16 9.31
CA GLU A 206 -14.86 -15.85 10.53
C GLU A 206 -14.17 -16.44 11.77
N ASN A 207 -14.29 -15.75 12.89
CA ASN A 207 -13.78 -16.25 14.17
C ASN A 207 -14.48 -17.57 14.53
N ASN A 208 -13.76 -18.47 15.21
CA ASN A 208 -14.29 -19.72 15.75
C ASN A 208 -14.13 -19.72 17.28
N PRO A 209 -15.12 -19.19 18.02
CA PRO A 209 -15.07 -19.12 19.48
C PRO A 209 -15.00 -20.49 20.14
N GLU A 210 -15.68 -21.51 19.59
CA GLU A 210 -15.70 -22.88 20.15
C GLU A 210 -14.33 -23.53 20.17
N ARG A 211 -13.51 -23.27 19.13
CA ARG A 211 -12.12 -23.76 19.05
C ARG A 211 -11.10 -22.77 19.56
N ASN A 212 -11.54 -21.65 20.13
CA ASN A 212 -10.70 -20.56 20.59
C ASN A 212 -9.70 -20.07 19.51
N HIS A 213 -10.18 -19.99 18.27
CA HIS A 213 -9.40 -19.50 17.13
C HIS A 213 -9.98 -18.19 16.63
N TRP A 214 -9.23 -17.12 16.83
CA TRP A 214 -9.64 -15.76 16.49
C TRP A 214 -8.77 -15.22 15.35
N HIS A 215 -9.38 -14.75 14.27
CA HIS A 215 -8.67 -14.15 13.14
C HIS A 215 -8.57 -12.63 13.28
N TYR A 216 -9.60 -11.98 13.80
CA TYR A 216 -9.67 -10.54 14.05
C TYR A 216 -10.21 -10.26 15.46
N ARG A 217 -9.92 -9.06 15.97
CA ARG A 217 -10.35 -8.64 17.30
C ARG A 217 -11.83 -8.27 17.29
N ASP A 218 -12.67 -9.17 17.81
CA ASP A 218 -14.09 -8.92 18.04
C ASP A 218 -14.34 -8.81 19.54
N LEU A 219 -14.40 -7.58 20.05
CA LEU A 219 -14.45 -7.33 21.50
C LEU A 219 -15.72 -7.87 22.14
N GLU A 220 -16.86 -7.73 21.46
CA GLU A 220 -18.14 -8.19 21.97
C GLU A 220 -18.16 -9.72 22.11
N ALA A 221 -17.70 -10.44 21.07
CA ALA A 221 -17.65 -11.89 21.12
C ALA A 221 -16.63 -12.41 22.13
N MET A 222 -15.45 -11.80 22.22
CA MET A 222 -14.41 -12.17 23.19
C MET A 222 -14.84 -11.88 24.64
N ALA A 223 -15.47 -10.72 24.88
CA ALA A 223 -16.02 -10.31 26.16
C ALA A 223 -17.07 -11.32 26.66
N ARG A 224 -18.05 -11.66 25.82
CA ARG A 224 -19.10 -12.64 26.14
C ARG A 224 -18.55 -14.01 26.53
N LEU A 225 -17.50 -14.47 25.84
CA LEU A 225 -16.90 -15.78 26.12
C LEU A 225 -16.15 -15.80 27.45
N THR A 226 -15.54 -14.67 27.83
CA THR A 226 -14.63 -14.58 28.99
C THR A 226 -15.31 -14.04 30.25
N GLY A 227 -16.44 -13.34 30.10
CA GLY A 227 -17.06 -12.54 31.15
C GLY A 227 -16.37 -11.20 31.39
N ALA A 228 -15.55 -10.74 30.44
CA ALA A 228 -14.92 -9.43 30.47
C ALA A 228 -15.84 -8.36 29.87
N GLU A 229 -15.56 -7.10 30.16
CA GLU A 229 -16.08 -5.96 29.43
C GLU A 229 -15.42 -5.89 28.03
N PRO A 230 -16.09 -5.30 27.01
CA PRO A 230 -15.55 -5.13 25.66
C PRO A 230 -14.48 -4.01 25.58
N ILE A 231 -13.55 -4.02 26.54
CA ILE A 231 -12.42 -3.11 26.69
C ILE A 231 -11.16 -3.90 26.40
N PHE A 232 -10.29 -3.36 25.55
CA PHE A 232 -9.10 -4.06 25.11
C PHE A 232 -7.86 -3.19 25.10
N ILE A 233 -6.77 -3.72 25.65
CA ILE A 233 -5.45 -3.10 25.62
C ILE A 233 -4.38 -4.05 25.06
N ASP A 234 -3.51 -3.54 24.20
CA ASP A 234 -2.27 -4.21 23.79
C ASP A 234 -1.18 -3.89 24.81
N ALA A 235 -0.66 -4.88 25.53
CA ALA A 235 0.41 -4.69 26.51
C ALA A 235 1.66 -4.09 25.84
N ASP A 236 2.32 -3.17 26.55
CA ASP A 236 3.56 -2.57 26.08
C ASP A 236 4.72 -3.57 26.05
N PHE A 237 5.85 -3.18 25.45
CA PHE A 237 7.02 -4.06 25.38
C PHE A 237 7.64 -4.31 26.76
N LYS A 238 7.54 -3.36 27.70
CA LYS A 238 8.12 -3.47 29.05
C LYS A 238 7.41 -4.54 29.90
N SER A 239 6.15 -4.81 29.59
CA SER A 239 5.34 -5.87 30.20
C SER A 239 5.68 -7.27 29.68
N THR A 240 6.67 -7.40 28.79
CA THR A 240 7.15 -8.69 28.29
C THR A 240 7.83 -9.49 29.39
N VAL A 241 7.38 -10.73 29.57
CA VAL A 241 7.98 -11.67 30.52
C VAL A 241 8.88 -12.66 29.80
N PRO A 242 10.13 -12.87 30.23
CA PRO A 242 11.03 -13.85 29.62
C PRO A 242 10.41 -15.26 29.56
N GLY A 243 10.27 -15.78 28.34
CA GLY A 243 9.66 -17.08 28.09
C GLY A 243 8.13 -17.07 27.94
N GLY A 244 7.48 -15.92 28.18
CA GLY A 244 6.07 -15.67 27.92
C GLY A 244 5.80 -14.94 26.59
N PRO A 245 4.56 -14.41 26.41
CA PRO A 245 4.20 -13.57 25.28
C PRO A 245 5.07 -12.30 25.21
N VAL A 246 5.45 -11.92 23.99
CA VAL A 246 6.24 -10.72 23.70
C VAL A 246 5.30 -9.55 23.45
N GLY A 247 5.24 -8.59 24.37
CA GLY A 247 4.40 -7.39 24.28
C GLY A 247 4.86 -6.40 23.19
N GLY A 248 4.21 -5.24 23.13
CA GLY A 248 4.56 -4.18 22.17
C GLY A 248 4.26 -4.52 20.71
N GLN A 249 3.26 -5.38 20.46
CA GLN A 249 2.95 -5.90 19.13
C GLN A 249 2.04 -4.98 18.29
N THR A 250 1.70 -3.79 18.80
CA THR A 250 0.89 -2.83 18.06
C THR A 250 1.71 -2.26 16.89
N ARG A 251 1.30 -2.54 15.65
CA ARG A 251 1.87 -1.92 14.45
C ARG A 251 1.29 -0.54 14.23
N VAL A 252 2.13 0.49 14.38
CA VAL A 252 1.78 1.90 14.17
C VAL A 252 2.46 2.45 12.90
N THR A 253 2.88 1.59 11.96
CA THR A 253 3.61 2.03 10.77
C THR A 253 2.66 2.37 9.62
N LEU A 254 2.73 3.61 9.13
CA LEU A 254 2.05 4.05 7.92
C LEU A 254 3.06 4.13 6.77
N ARG A 255 3.01 3.16 5.84
CA ARG A 255 3.92 3.09 4.68
C ARG A 255 3.88 4.37 3.84
N ASN A 256 5.01 5.03 3.58
CA ASN A 256 5.07 6.32 2.86
C ASN A 256 5.97 6.29 1.62
N GLU A 257 5.38 6.04 0.44
CA GLU A 257 6.09 5.97 -0.85
C GLU A 257 6.00 7.28 -1.66
N HIS A 258 5.39 8.34 -1.11
CA HIS A 258 5.03 9.52 -1.89
C HIS A 258 6.25 10.28 -2.42
N LEU A 259 7.41 10.21 -1.75
CA LEU A 259 8.63 10.87 -2.22
C LEU A 259 9.12 10.30 -3.55
N GLN A 260 9.11 8.97 -3.70
CA GLN A 260 9.49 8.32 -4.96
C GLN A 260 8.57 8.77 -6.10
N TYR A 261 7.26 8.77 -5.86
CA TYR A 261 6.30 9.24 -6.85
C TYR A 261 6.48 10.72 -7.20
N ILE A 262 6.75 11.59 -6.22
CA ILE A 262 7.05 13.01 -6.47
C ILE A 262 8.22 13.14 -7.44
N ILE A 263 9.31 12.39 -7.22
CA ILE A 263 10.49 12.39 -8.10
C ILE A 263 10.11 11.90 -9.51
N THR A 264 9.34 10.80 -9.61
CA THR A 264 8.90 10.27 -10.90
C THR A 264 8.04 11.27 -11.67
N TRP A 265 7.04 11.87 -11.04
CA TRP A 265 6.10 12.78 -11.70
C TRP A 265 6.75 14.09 -12.13
N TYR A 266 7.58 14.70 -11.28
CA TYR A 266 8.32 15.90 -11.68
C TYR A 266 9.43 15.59 -12.69
N GLY A 267 10.09 14.43 -12.60
CA GLY A 267 11.05 13.99 -13.61
C GLY A 267 10.39 13.80 -14.98
N LEU A 268 9.23 13.14 -15.03
CA LEU A 268 8.44 12.98 -16.25
C LEU A 268 7.98 14.33 -16.80
N SER A 269 7.49 15.22 -15.94
CA SER A 269 7.08 16.57 -16.32
C SER A 269 8.24 17.36 -16.92
N ALA A 270 9.42 17.35 -16.30
CA ALA A 270 10.59 18.06 -16.79
C ALA A 270 11.10 17.48 -18.13
N ALA A 271 11.21 16.15 -18.25
CA ALA A 271 11.67 15.50 -19.47
C ALA A 271 10.73 15.75 -20.66
N THR A 272 9.43 15.62 -20.45
CA THR A 272 8.43 15.84 -21.51
C THR A 272 8.29 17.32 -21.88
N SER A 273 8.40 18.23 -20.90
CA SER A 273 8.49 19.67 -21.16
C SER A 273 9.72 20.02 -22.01
N TYR A 274 10.89 19.47 -21.67
CA TYR A 274 12.12 19.68 -22.43
C TYR A 274 11.98 19.21 -23.88
N LEU A 275 11.46 17.99 -24.09
CA LEU A 275 11.23 17.45 -25.44
C LEU A 275 10.23 18.30 -26.23
N TRP A 276 9.17 18.77 -25.58
CA TRP A 276 8.17 19.65 -26.18
C TRP A 276 8.78 21.00 -26.59
N CYS A 277 9.52 21.65 -25.68
CA CYS A 277 10.22 22.90 -25.96
C CYS A 277 11.22 22.73 -27.12
N ARG A 278 12.02 21.66 -27.11
CA ARG A 278 12.99 21.39 -28.17
C ARG A 278 12.33 21.19 -29.54
N LYS A 279 11.15 20.55 -29.56
CA LYS A 279 10.42 20.26 -30.80
C LYS A 279 9.72 21.49 -31.37
N PHE A 280 9.07 22.29 -30.53
CA PHE A 280 8.14 23.35 -30.98
C PHE A 280 8.63 24.78 -30.75
N VAL A 281 9.62 24.99 -29.87
CA VAL A 281 10.18 26.33 -29.55
C VAL A 281 11.56 26.50 -30.17
N SER A 282 12.41 25.48 -30.16
CA SER A 282 13.77 25.55 -30.71
C SER A 282 13.85 25.40 -32.24
N ARG A 283 12.70 25.23 -32.91
CA ARG A 283 12.57 25.11 -34.37
C ARG A 283 11.94 26.35 -35.01
N THR A 284 12.30 27.55 -34.56
CA THR A 284 12.19 28.76 -35.38
C THR A 284 13.50 28.98 -36.15
N PRO A 285 13.71 28.37 -37.33
CA PRO A 285 14.71 28.86 -38.26
C PRO A 285 14.17 30.10 -38.99
N GLY A 286 14.93 31.18 -38.94
CA GLY A 286 14.91 32.24 -39.96
C GLY A 286 14.04 33.46 -39.65
N VAL A 287 14.67 34.50 -39.09
CA VAL A 287 14.71 35.79 -39.79
C VAL A 287 15.76 35.68 -40.88
#